data_AF-A0A497K7B2-F1
#
_entry.id   AF-A0A497K7B2-F1
#
_cell.length_a   1.000
_cell.length_b   1.000
_cell.length_c   1.000
_cell.angle_alpha   90.00
_cell.angle_beta   90.00
_cell.angle_gamma   90.00
#
_symmetry.space_group_name_H-M   'P 1'
#
loop_
_entity.id
_entity.type
_entity.pdbx_description
1 polymer ?
#
loop_
_entity_poly.entity_id
_entity_poly.type
_entity_poly.pdbx_seq_one_letter_code
_entity_poly.pdbx_strand_id
1 'polypeptide(L)'
;IKAESLFEKAAESYATYAENVLAVSPSSAIWGYKMASRCYAWAGEYSKAQEVRGLMRELSEKIEGGKEGYPLFQVFKPRRRDK
;
A
#
# COMPACT_ATOMS: atom_id res chain seq x y z
N ILE A 1 1.88 -6.84 -23.90
CA ILE A 1 1.33 -6.81 -22.52
C ILE A 1 1.26 -5.35 -22.10
N LYS A 2 0.10 -4.85 -21.67
CA LYS A 2 -0.04 -3.46 -21.21
C LYS A 2 0.44 -3.35 -19.77
N ALA A 3 1.04 -2.22 -19.40
CA ALA A 3 1.51 -1.99 -18.04
C ALA A 3 0.37 -2.04 -17.01
N GLU A 4 -0.80 -1.52 -17.38
CA GLU A 4 -2.02 -1.50 -16.56
C GLU A 4 -2.42 -2.89 -16.08
N SER A 5 -2.42 -3.90 -16.97
CA SER A 5 -2.82 -5.26 -16.60
C SER A 5 -1.78 -6.00 -15.74
N LEU A 6 -0.52 -5.56 -15.76
CA LEU A 6 0.48 -6.05 -14.81
C LEU A 6 0.30 -5.40 -13.44
N PHE A 7 -0.04 -4.11 -13.41
CA PHE A 7 -0.34 -3.42 -12.16
C PHE A 7 -1.61 -3.95 -11.50
N GLU A 8 -2.65 -4.27 -12.26
CA GLU A 8 -3.86 -4.88 -11.73
C GLU A 8 -3.55 -6.23 -11.05
N LYS A 9 -2.83 -7.13 -11.74
CA LYS A 9 -2.40 -8.42 -11.16
C LYS A 9 -1.53 -8.25 -9.91
N ALA A 10 -0.63 -7.27 -9.93
CA ALA A 10 0.19 -6.95 -8.76
C ALA A 10 -0.69 -6.47 -7.59
N ALA A 11 -1.70 -5.64 -7.88
CA ALA A 11 -2.63 -5.15 -6.87
C ALA A 11 -3.44 -6.27 -6.22
N GLU A 12 -3.98 -7.19 -7.03
CA GLU A 12 -4.71 -8.38 -6.56
C GLU A 12 -3.83 -9.26 -5.68
N SER A 13 -2.57 -9.48 -6.08
CA SER A 13 -1.60 -10.26 -5.30
C SER A 13 -1.30 -9.61 -3.94
N TYR A 14 -1.08 -8.29 -3.91
CA TYR A 14 -0.85 -7.58 -2.65
C TYR A 14 -2.10 -7.53 -1.75
N ALA A 15 -3.29 -7.41 -2.32
CA ALA A 15 -4.55 -7.45 -1.57
C ALA A 15 -4.75 -8.83 -0.93
N THR A 16 -4.57 -9.90 -1.72
CA THR A 16 -4.64 -11.28 -1.24
C THR A 16 -3.60 -11.55 -0.15
N TYR A 17 -2.37 -11.07 -0.33
CA TYR A 17 -1.35 -11.14 0.72
C TYR A 17 -1.82 -10.45 2.01
N ALA A 18 -2.34 -9.22 1.90
CA ALA A 18 -2.80 -8.45 3.06
C ALA A 18 -3.91 -9.17 3.83
N GLU A 19 -4.90 -9.71 3.12
CA GLU A 19 -6.00 -10.49 3.70
C GLU A 19 -5.50 -11.73 4.44
N ASN A 20 -4.58 -12.47 3.83
CA ASN A 20 -4.02 -13.70 4.42
C ASN A 20 -3.18 -13.45 5.67
N VAL A 21 -2.43 -12.35 5.71
CA VAL A 21 -1.56 -12.04 6.85
C VAL A 21 -2.24 -11.21 7.92
N LEU A 22 -3.44 -10.66 7.67
CA LEU A 22 -4.14 -9.75 8.59
C LEU A 22 -4.29 -10.32 10.00
N ALA A 23 -4.66 -11.58 10.12
CA ALA A 23 -4.88 -12.23 11.42
C ALA A 23 -3.58 -12.45 12.22
N VAL A 24 -2.43 -12.52 11.54
CA VAL A 24 -1.14 -12.89 12.15
C VAL A 24 -0.23 -11.67 12.31
N SER A 25 -0.19 -10.79 11.32
CA SER A 25 0.61 -9.57 11.28
C SER A 25 -0.18 -8.41 10.67
N PRO A 26 -0.93 -7.67 11.51
CA PRO A 26 -1.73 -6.54 11.05
C PRO A 26 -0.88 -5.42 10.41
N SER A 27 0.35 -5.18 10.88
CA SER A 27 1.28 -4.23 10.27
C SER A 27 1.72 -4.64 8.86
N SER A 28 1.93 -5.94 8.63
CA SER A 28 2.21 -6.47 7.29
C SER A 28 1.01 -6.33 6.36
N ALA A 29 -0.21 -6.52 6.89
CA ALA A 29 -1.44 -6.31 6.12
C ALA A 29 -1.63 -4.84 5.72
N ILE A 30 -1.33 -3.88 6.61
CA ILE A 30 -1.30 -2.45 6.25
C ILE A 30 -0.37 -2.21 5.06
N TRP A 31 0.85 -2.77 5.09
CA TRP A 31 1.79 -2.61 3.99
C TRP A 31 1.27 -3.25 2.70
N GLY A 32 0.66 -4.45 2.78
CA GLY A 32 0.04 -5.11 1.64
C GLY A 32 -1.09 -4.27 1.01
N TYR A 33 -2.04 -3.78 1.81
CA TYR A 33 -3.09 -2.90 1.32
C TYR A 33 -2.54 -1.58 0.75
N LYS A 34 -1.50 -1.00 1.34
CA LYS A 34 -0.83 0.18 0.80
C LYS A 34 -0.26 -0.08 -0.60
N MET A 35 0.38 -1.23 -0.80
CA MET A 35 0.93 -1.61 -2.11
C MET A 35 -0.17 -1.90 -3.12
N ALA A 36 -1.22 -2.63 -2.73
CA ALA A 36 -2.38 -2.90 -3.56
C ALA A 36 -3.06 -1.61 -4.03
N SER A 37 -3.30 -0.65 -3.12
CA SER A 37 -3.88 0.66 -3.46
C SER A 37 -3.06 1.41 -4.52
N ARG A 38 -1.73 1.42 -4.40
CA ARG A 38 -0.84 2.06 -5.38
C ARG A 38 -0.90 1.38 -6.74
N CYS A 39 -0.91 0.05 -6.75
CA CYS A 39 -0.98 -0.73 -7.98
C CYS A 39 -2.33 -0.56 -8.69
N TYR A 40 -3.46 -0.56 -7.96
CA TYR A 40 -4.77 -0.25 -8.54
C TYR A 40 -4.80 1.16 -9.14
N ALA A 41 -4.21 2.16 -8.48
CA ALA A 41 -4.12 3.52 -9.03
C ALA A 41 -3.28 3.58 -10.33
N TRP A 42 -2.19 2.81 -10.41
CA TRP A 42 -1.38 2.68 -11.64
C TRP A 42 -2.06 1.87 -12.75
N ALA A 43 -3.00 1.00 -12.40
CA ALA A 43 -3.85 0.29 -13.34
C ALA A 43 -5.04 1.12 -13.85
N GLY A 44 -5.29 2.31 -13.29
CA GLY A 44 -6.47 3.14 -13.58
C GLY A 44 -7.73 2.75 -12.78
N GLU A 45 -7.62 1.76 -11.90
CA GLU A 45 -8.68 1.24 -11.04
C GLU A 45 -8.87 2.10 -9.78
N TYR A 46 -9.19 3.39 -9.97
CA TYR A 46 -9.21 4.37 -8.88
C TYR A 46 -10.23 4.05 -7.77
N SER A 47 -11.36 3.43 -8.11
CA SER A 47 -12.37 3.00 -7.12
C SER A 47 -11.79 1.96 -6.16
N LYS A 48 -11.21 0.88 -6.71
CA LYS A 48 -10.53 -0.16 -5.92
C LYS A 48 -9.35 0.41 -5.13
N ALA A 49 -8.60 1.34 -5.72
CA ALA A 49 -7.49 1.99 -5.03
C ALA A 49 -7.96 2.75 -3.77
N GLN A 50 -9.11 3.43 -3.83
CA GLN A 50 -9.70 4.14 -2.70
C GLN A 50 -10.27 3.20 -1.64
N GLU A 51 -10.98 2.15 -2.07
CA GLU A 51 -11.52 1.12 -1.17
C GLU A 51 -10.42 0.48 -0.33
N VAL A 52 -9.36 -0.03 -0.98
CA VAL A 52 -8.24 -0.67 -0.30
C VAL A 52 -7.48 0.32 0.59
N ARG A 53 -7.40 1.59 0.19
CA ARG A 53 -6.82 2.65 1.02
C ARG A 53 -7.67 2.93 2.26
N GLY A 54 -9.00 2.82 2.15
CA GLY A 54 -9.92 2.91 3.28
C GLY A 54 -9.65 1.81 4.30
N LEU A 55 -9.59 0.55 3.84
CA LEU A 55 -9.25 -0.62 4.68
C LEU A 55 -7.90 -0.44 5.39
N MET A 56 -6.89 0.01 4.65
CA MET A 56 -5.57 0.32 5.21
C MET A 56 -5.65 1.37 6.32
N ARG A 57 -6.40 2.46 6.12
CA ARG A 57 -6.54 3.53 7.12
C ARG A 57 -7.26 3.05 8.36
N GLU A 58 -8.40 2.40 8.20
CA GLU A 58 -9.17 1.85 9.33
C GLU A 58 -8.33 0.87 10.15
N LEU A 59 -7.55 0.02 9.47
CA LEU A 59 -6.66 -0.93 10.12
C LEU A 59 -5.53 -0.21 10.87
N SER A 60 -4.89 0.79 10.24
CA SER A 60 -3.84 1.61 10.87
C SER A 60 -4.36 2.34 12.10
N GLU A 61 -5.54 2.95 12.02
CA GLU A 61 -6.18 3.65 13.13
C GLU A 61 -6.47 2.70 14.30
N LYS A 62 -6.93 1.46 14.02
CA LYS A 62 -7.17 0.43 15.04
C LYS A 62 -5.89 -0.07 15.71
N ILE A 63 -4.78 -0.19 14.98
CA ILE A 63 -3.52 -0.74 15.51
C ILE A 63 -2.69 0.31 16.25
N GLU A 64 -2.61 1.52 15.71
CA GLU A 64 -1.70 2.55 16.24
C GLU A 64 -2.37 3.49 17.25
N GLY A 65 -3.69 3.42 17.42
CA GLY A 65 -4.43 4.42 18.21
C GLY A 65 -4.21 5.85 17.71
N GLY A 66 -3.83 6.03 16.44
CA GLY A 66 -3.49 7.33 15.85
C GLY A 66 -2.06 7.82 16.08
N LYS A 67 -1.06 6.95 16.24
CA LYS A 67 0.37 7.34 16.20
C LYS A 67 1.12 6.61 15.10
N GLU A 68 1.24 7.28 13.95
CA GLU A 68 2.05 6.87 12.80
C GLU A 68 3.43 6.37 13.24
N GLY A 69 3.66 5.06 13.10
CA GLY A 69 4.96 4.46 13.24
C GLY A 69 5.91 4.95 12.14
N TYR A 70 7.09 5.42 12.55
CA TYR A 70 8.21 5.87 11.72
C TYR A 70 8.42 5.02 10.45
N PRO A 71 8.74 5.64 9.29
CA PRO A 71 8.89 4.89 8.04
C PRO A 71 10.16 4.04 8.05
N LEU A 72 9.99 2.71 7.90
CA LEU A 72 11.06 1.72 7.75
C LEU A 72 11.97 1.91 6.52
N PHE A 73 11.60 2.82 5.62
CA PHE A 73 12.42 3.20 4.47
C PHE A 73 12.28 4.71 4.22
N GLN A 74 13.37 5.44 4.38
CA GLN A 74 13.44 6.82 3.90
C GLN A 74 13.50 6.80 2.37
N VAL A 75 12.69 7.64 1.73
CA VAL A 75 12.81 7.89 0.28
C VAL A 75 14.17 8.52 0.02
N PHE A 76 15.01 7.87 -0.77
CA PHE A 76 16.29 8.42 -1.20
C PHE A 76 16.06 9.77 -1.90
N LYS A 77 16.54 10.85 -1.29
CA LYS A 77 16.60 12.18 -1.91
C LYS A 77 18.03 12.42 -2.38
N PRO A 78 18.32 12.43 -3.70
CA PRO A 78 19.64 12.80 -4.18
C PRO A 78 19.91 14.25 -3.78
N ARG A 79 21.03 14.50 -3.09
CA ARG A 79 21.51 15.86 -2.84
C ARG A 79 21.68 16.55 -4.19
N ARG A 80 20.89 17.60 -4.46
CA ARG A 80 21.23 18.53 -5.54
C ARG A 80 22.61 19.10 -5.17
N ARG A 81 23.61 18.86 -6.04
CA ARG A 81 24.81 19.69 -6.04
C ARG A 81 24.35 21.04 -6.57
N ASP A 82 24.16 22.00 -5.67
CA ASP A 82 24.11 23.39 -6.07
C ASP A 82 25.48 23.72 -6.68
N LYS A 83 25.46 24.30 -7.88
CA LYS A 83 26.65 24.77 -8.61
C LYS A 83 27.28 25.94 -7.91
#